data_AF-A0A2V7ZKA4-F1
#
_entry.id   AF-A0A2V7ZKA4-F1
#
_cell.length_a   1.000
_cell.length_b   1.000
_cell.length_c   1.000
_cell.angle_alpha   90.00
_cell.angle_beta   90.00
_cell.angle_gamma   90.00
#
_symmetry.space_group_name_H-M   'P 1'
#
loop_
_entity.id
_entity.type
_entity.pdbx_description
1 polymer ?
#
loop_
_entity_poly.entity_id
_entity_poly.type
_entity_poly.pdbx_seq_one_letter_code
_entity_poly.pdbx_strand_id
1 'polypeptide(L)'
;VIVLLAGTNNVGTQPRDEQTVAEIARGIKAIIDICQQKTSNATIVLMAIFPRNDNLAVMPTINRINEKLAGFADGTRVRFLTINDRLADPEGKLFDGVLNERDKLHPTIKGYQIWADALKPIFRELLGPPGTIDLAPPPTGDPSAARRPQ
;
A
#
# COMPACT_ATOMS: atom_id res chain seq x y z
N VAL A 1 13.80 8.43 -1.71
CA VAL A 1 12.60 7.92 -1.00
C VAL A 1 12.15 6.65 -1.69
N ILE A 2 11.74 5.64 -0.93
CA ILE A 2 11.17 4.37 -1.44
C ILE A 2 9.77 4.25 -0.87
N VAL A 3 8.75 3.96 -1.68
CA VAL A 3 7.41 3.61 -1.19
C VAL A 3 7.23 2.11 -1.36
N LEU A 4 6.91 1.42 -0.26
CA LEU A 4 6.76 -0.03 -0.23
C LEU A 4 5.33 -0.40 0.19
N LEU A 5 4.53 -0.89 -0.77
CA LEU A 5 3.23 -1.53 -0.54
C LEU A 5 3.31 -2.96 -1.07
N ALA A 6 3.25 -3.94 -0.19
CA ALA A 6 3.35 -5.35 -0.56
C ALA A 6 2.55 -6.23 0.42
N GLY A 7 2.23 -7.45 0.00
CA GLY A 7 1.67 -8.50 0.85
C GLY A 7 0.23 -8.92 0.56
N THR A 8 -0.61 -8.08 -0.07
CA THR A 8 -2.03 -8.42 -0.33
C THR A 8 -2.19 -9.72 -1.14
N ASN A 9 -1.29 -9.98 -2.09
CA ASN A 9 -1.30 -11.19 -2.89
C ASN A 9 -0.90 -12.45 -2.09
N ASN A 10 -0.05 -12.30 -1.06
CA ASN A 10 0.32 -13.41 -0.17
C ASN A 10 -0.80 -13.77 0.81
N VAL A 11 -1.69 -12.81 1.13
CA VAL A 11 -2.92 -13.12 1.88
C VAL A 11 -3.77 -14.13 1.10
N GLY A 12 -3.81 -14.04 -0.23
CA GLY A 12 -4.63 -14.93 -1.07
C GLY A 12 -6.12 -14.68 -0.85
N THR A 13 -6.97 -15.71 -1.00
CA THR A 13 -8.45 -15.55 -0.96
C THR A 13 -9.11 -16.03 0.33
N GLN A 14 -8.33 -16.54 1.29
CA GLN A 14 -8.83 -17.14 2.52
C GLN A 14 -8.11 -16.59 3.75
N PRO A 15 -8.76 -16.59 4.94
CA PRO A 15 -8.12 -16.22 6.19
C PRO A 15 -6.84 -17.05 6.41
N ARG A 16 -5.85 -16.43 7.04
CA ARG A 16 -4.55 -17.05 7.33
C ARG A 16 -4.32 -17.21 8.82
N ASP A 17 -3.63 -18.27 9.19
CA ASP A 17 -3.16 -18.51 10.55
C ASP A 17 -2.04 -17.53 10.94
N GLU A 18 -1.67 -17.55 12.22
CA GLU A 18 -0.65 -16.63 12.75
C GLU A 18 0.74 -16.91 12.17
N GLN A 19 1.05 -18.17 11.85
CA GLN A 19 2.32 -18.53 11.21
C GLN A 19 2.45 -17.85 9.86
N THR A 20 1.45 -17.98 8.99
CA THR A 20 1.45 -17.37 7.66
C THR A 20 1.48 -15.84 7.76
N VAL A 21 0.74 -15.24 8.70
CA VAL A 21 0.80 -13.79 8.98
C VAL A 21 2.23 -13.36 9.32
N ALA A 22 2.91 -14.10 10.21
CA ALA A 22 4.29 -13.82 10.59
C ALA A 22 5.26 -13.99 9.40
N GLU A 23 5.05 -14.99 8.55
CA GLU A 23 5.86 -15.21 7.35
C GLU A 23 5.71 -14.07 6.33
N ILE A 24 4.50 -13.57 6.10
CA ILE A 24 4.25 -12.42 5.22
C ILE A 24 4.96 -11.18 5.77
N ALA A 25 4.80 -10.88 7.06
CA ALA A 25 5.45 -9.75 7.70
C ALA A 25 6.99 -9.87 7.62
N ARG A 26 7.55 -11.06 7.85
CA ARG A 26 8.98 -11.35 7.71
C ARG A 26 9.48 -11.15 6.28
N GLY A 27 8.70 -11.56 5.27
CA GLY A 27 9.03 -11.32 3.87
C GLY A 27 9.11 -9.82 3.54
N ILE A 28 8.16 -9.03 4.02
CA ILE A 28 8.16 -7.57 3.87
C ILE A 28 9.36 -6.94 4.62
N LYS A 29 9.66 -7.42 5.82
CA LYS A 29 10.85 -6.98 6.58
C LYS A 29 12.15 -7.26 5.83
N ALA A 30 12.27 -8.41 5.16
CA ALA A 30 13.44 -8.71 4.33
C ALA A 30 13.59 -7.72 3.17
N ILE A 31 12.49 -7.26 2.55
CA ILE A 31 12.54 -6.21 1.52
C ILE A 31 13.05 -4.90 2.12
N ILE A 32 12.54 -4.50 3.30
CA ILE A 32 13.01 -3.32 4.02
C ILE A 32 14.53 -3.41 4.27
N ASP A 33 15.01 -4.56 4.75
CA ASP A 33 16.42 -4.78 5.05
C ASP A 33 17.30 -4.66 3.81
N ILE A 34 16.87 -5.23 2.68
CA ILE A 34 17.57 -5.10 1.40
C ILE A 34 17.60 -3.64 0.92
N CYS A 35 16.49 -2.92 1.01
CA CYS A 35 16.44 -1.50 0.67
C CYS A 35 17.41 -0.68 1.53
N GLN A 36 17.44 -0.93 2.84
CA GLN A 36 18.33 -0.24 3.76
C GLN A 36 19.81 -0.57 3.52
N GLN A 37 20.14 -1.81 3.15
CA GLN A 37 21.49 -2.22 2.80
C GLN A 37 21.97 -1.58 1.49
N LYS A 38 21.12 -1.56 0.46
CA LYS A 38 21.49 -1.01 -0.86
C LYS A 38 21.44 0.51 -0.92
N THR A 39 20.59 1.13 -0.10
CA THR A 39 20.35 2.58 -0.11
C THR A 39 20.26 3.12 1.32
N SER A 40 21.41 3.23 1.99
CA SER A 40 21.48 3.66 3.39
C SER A 40 20.92 5.07 3.66
N ASN A 41 20.83 5.93 2.65
CA ASN A 41 20.29 7.29 2.79
C ASN A 41 18.80 7.40 2.42
N ALA A 42 18.16 6.32 1.94
CA ALA A 42 16.77 6.38 1.54
C ALA A 42 15.83 6.23 2.75
N THR A 43 14.88 7.15 2.90
CA THR A 43 13.68 6.92 3.72
C THR A 43 12.71 6.01 2.98
N ILE A 44 12.22 4.99 3.68
CA ILE A 44 11.21 4.04 3.24
C ILE A 44 9.87 4.45 3.84
N VAL A 45 8.87 4.70 2.99
CA VAL A 45 7.47 4.83 3.38
C VAL A 45 6.83 3.45 3.22
N LEU A 46 6.68 2.74 4.34
CA LEU A 46 6.03 1.43 4.41
C LEU A 46 4.52 1.63 4.50
N MET A 47 3.80 1.18 3.48
CA MET A 47 2.35 1.26 3.44
C MET A 47 1.71 0.11 4.22
N ALA A 48 0.61 0.41 4.91
CA ALA A 48 -0.35 -0.61 5.30
C ALA A 48 -0.92 -1.28 4.05
N ILE A 49 -1.16 -2.60 4.13
CA ILE A 49 -1.98 -3.31 3.15
C ILE A 49 -3.39 -2.71 3.20
N PHE A 50 -3.90 -2.32 2.04
CA PHE A 50 -5.24 -1.73 1.88
C PHE A 50 -6.34 -2.72 2.27
N PRO A 51 -7.51 -2.22 2.71
CA PRO A 51 -8.67 -3.06 2.93
C PRO A 51 -9.11 -3.70 1.61
N ARG A 52 -9.77 -4.86 1.71
CA ARG A 52 -10.41 -5.53 0.57
C ARG A 52 -11.75 -6.10 1.00
N ASN A 53 -12.74 -6.05 0.12
CA ASN A 53 -14.10 -6.55 0.40
C ASN A 53 -14.53 -7.60 -0.63
N ASP A 54 -13.63 -8.10 -1.46
CA ASP A 54 -13.86 -9.29 -2.30
C ASP A 54 -14.02 -10.55 -1.46
N ASN A 55 -13.38 -10.57 -0.28
CA ASN A 55 -13.73 -11.45 0.81
C ASN A 55 -13.48 -10.75 2.16
N LEU A 56 -14.53 -10.29 2.84
CA LEU A 56 -14.41 -9.66 4.16
C LEU A 56 -13.74 -10.56 5.22
N ALA A 57 -13.79 -11.89 5.05
CA ALA A 57 -13.16 -12.82 6.00
C ALA A 57 -11.63 -12.67 6.06
N VAL A 58 -10.98 -12.08 5.04
CA VAL A 58 -9.52 -11.86 5.07
C VAL A 58 -9.11 -10.57 5.77
N MET A 59 -10.05 -9.67 6.09
CA MET A 59 -9.74 -8.40 6.77
C MET A 59 -9.03 -8.59 8.13
N PRO A 60 -9.43 -9.53 9.00
CA PRO A 60 -8.69 -9.82 10.23
C PRO A 60 -7.25 -10.28 9.98
N THR A 61 -6.97 -10.97 8.87
CA THR A 61 -5.60 -11.34 8.48
C THR A 61 -4.81 -10.09 8.05
N ILE A 62 -5.41 -9.21 7.25
CA ILE A 62 -4.79 -7.96 6.82
C ILE A 62 -4.45 -7.06 8.02
N ASN A 63 -5.39 -6.92 8.96
CA ASN A 63 -5.19 -6.08 10.15
C ASN A 63 -4.02 -6.59 10.99
N ARG A 64 -3.94 -7.90 11.26
CA ARG A 64 -2.80 -8.49 11.98
C ARG A 64 -1.46 -8.32 11.26
N ILE A 65 -1.43 -8.39 9.93
CA ILE A 65 -0.21 -8.09 9.16
C ILE A 65 0.16 -6.61 9.34
N ASN A 66 -0.80 -5.70 9.19
CA ASN A 66 -0.58 -4.26 9.33
C ASN A 66 -0.11 -3.86 10.73
N GLU A 67 -0.60 -4.50 11.78
CA GLU A 67 -0.10 -4.33 13.16
C GLU A 67 1.39 -4.67 13.25
N LYS A 68 1.82 -5.79 12.65
CA LYS A 68 3.25 -6.16 12.60
C LYS A 68 4.07 -5.17 11.76
N LEU A 69 3.54 -4.73 10.62
CA LEU A 69 4.21 -3.75 9.74
C LEU A 69 4.41 -2.40 10.43
N ALA A 70 3.41 -1.93 11.19
CA ALA A 70 3.52 -0.71 11.98
C ALA A 70 4.69 -0.78 12.97
N GLY A 71 4.93 -1.97 13.56
CA GLY A 71 6.07 -2.23 14.45
C GLY A 71 7.45 -2.19 13.77
N PHE A 72 7.53 -2.17 12.44
CA PHE A 72 8.81 -2.01 11.73
C PHE A 72 9.22 -0.56 11.52
N ALA A 73 8.33 0.40 11.78
CA ALA A 73 8.64 1.81 11.63
C ALA A 73 9.48 2.32 12.79
N ASP A 74 10.54 3.05 12.47
CA ASP A 74 11.39 3.78 13.42
C ASP A 74 11.04 5.28 13.47
N GLY A 75 10.06 5.71 12.66
CA GLY A 75 9.60 7.09 12.57
C GLY A 75 10.52 8.03 11.76
N THR A 76 11.69 7.55 11.32
CA THR A 76 12.70 8.37 10.63
C THR A 76 13.07 7.76 9.28
N ARG A 77 13.74 6.61 9.25
CA ARG A 77 14.15 5.92 8.02
C ARG A 77 13.11 4.94 7.52
N VAL A 78 12.29 4.39 8.39
CA VAL A 78 11.11 3.59 8.04
C VAL A 78 9.89 4.27 8.66
N ARG A 79 9.04 4.82 7.81
CA ARG A 79 7.82 5.52 8.21
C ARG A 79 6.62 4.68 7.78
N PHE A 80 5.78 4.30 8.73
CA PHE A 80 4.55 3.59 8.42
C PHE A 80 3.46 4.59 8.00
N LEU A 81 2.75 4.31 6.90
CA LEU A 81 1.62 5.08 6.42
C LEU A 81 0.42 4.16 6.18
N THR A 82 -0.71 4.49 6.81
CA THR A 82 -2.02 3.91 6.49
C THR A 82 -2.94 4.99 5.95
N ILE A 83 -3.76 4.62 4.98
CA ILE A 83 -4.87 5.43 4.46
C ILE A 83 -6.20 4.68 4.60
N ASN A 84 -6.22 3.59 5.38
CA ASN A 84 -7.33 2.64 5.40
C ASN A 84 -8.62 3.28 5.93
N ASP A 85 -8.50 4.24 6.84
CA ASP A 85 -9.60 5.08 7.36
C ASP A 85 -10.23 6.02 6.31
N ARG A 86 -9.57 6.19 5.16
CA ARG A 86 -10.07 6.92 3.99
C ARG A 86 -10.59 6.00 2.90
N LEU A 87 -10.36 4.70 3.02
CA LEU A 87 -10.79 3.67 2.06
C LEU A 87 -11.95 2.83 2.59
N ALA A 88 -12.07 2.68 3.90
CA ALA A 88 -13.11 1.93 4.56
C ALA A 88 -13.52 2.60 5.87
N ASP A 89 -14.75 2.29 6.31
CA ASP A 89 -15.25 2.64 7.63
C ASP A 89 -14.59 1.78 8.74
N PRO A 90 -14.84 2.08 10.04
CA PRO A 90 -14.29 1.30 11.15
C PRO A 90 -14.66 -0.18 11.14
N GLU A 91 -15.77 -0.54 10.49
CA GLU A 91 -16.23 -1.92 10.30
C GLU A 91 -15.52 -2.63 9.13
N GLY A 92 -14.67 -1.91 8.39
CA GLY A 92 -13.90 -2.44 7.26
C GLY A 92 -14.67 -2.48 5.94
N LYS A 93 -15.85 -1.86 5.87
CA LYS A 93 -16.62 -1.73 4.63
C LYS A 93 -16.07 -0.57 3.81
N LEU A 94 -15.81 -0.84 2.54
CA LEU A 94 -15.26 0.14 1.61
C LEU A 94 -16.22 1.32 1.40
N PHE A 95 -15.67 2.53 1.31
CA PHE A 95 -16.40 3.69 0.83
C PHE A 95 -16.66 3.61 -0.68
N ASP A 96 -17.79 4.17 -1.12
CA ASP A 96 -18.21 4.07 -2.52
C ASP A 96 -17.17 4.63 -3.49
N GLY A 97 -16.87 3.81 -4.50
CA GLY A 97 -16.00 4.16 -5.62
C GLY A 97 -14.54 4.35 -5.27
N VAL A 98 -14.05 3.97 -4.08
CA VAL A 98 -12.61 4.05 -3.75
C VAL A 98 -11.82 2.85 -4.27
N LEU A 99 -12.41 1.65 -4.25
CA LEU A 99 -11.91 0.46 -4.95
C LEU A 99 -12.91 0.05 -6.04
N ASN A 100 -12.45 -0.74 -7.00
CA ASN A 100 -13.25 -1.21 -8.11
C ASN A 100 -14.44 -2.03 -7.61
N GLU A 101 -15.65 -1.69 -8.06
CA GLU A 101 -16.89 -2.32 -7.59
C GLU A 101 -17.01 -3.81 -7.97
N ARG A 102 -16.30 -4.26 -9.00
CA ARG A 102 -16.34 -5.65 -9.47
C ARG A 102 -15.39 -6.54 -8.68
N ASP A 103 -14.18 -6.06 -8.42
CA ASP A 103 -13.15 -6.86 -7.76
C ASP A 103 -12.91 -6.50 -6.29
N LYS A 104 -13.46 -5.38 -5.80
CA LYS A 104 -13.39 -4.91 -4.40
C LYS A 104 -11.97 -4.93 -3.80
N LEU A 105 -10.95 -4.75 -4.64
CA LEU A 105 -9.53 -4.90 -4.31
C LEU A 105 -8.67 -3.80 -4.93
N HIS A 106 -8.82 -3.52 -6.23
CA HIS A 106 -7.96 -2.56 -6.91
C HIS A 106 -8.49 -1.12 -6.74
N PRO A 107 -7.65 -0.12 -6.42
CA PRO A 107 -8.10 1.26 -6.33
C PRO A 107 -8.67 1.78 -7.65
N THR A 108 -9.73 2.58 -7.57
CA THR A 108 -10.17 3.41 -8.70
C THR A 108 -9.30 4.67 -8.79
N ILE A 109 -9.58 5.53 -9.77
CA ILE A 109 -9.00 6.89 -9.83
C ILE A 109 -9.16 7.63 -8.49
N LYS A 110 -10.33 7.52 -7.85
CA LYS A 110 -10.60 8.15 -6.54
C LYS A 110 -9.70 7.56 -5.45
N GLY A 111 -9.56 6.25 -5.38
CA GLY A 111 -8.67 5.58 -4.43
C GLY A 111 -7.20 5.93 -4.64
N TYR A 112 -6.75 5.94 -5.89
CA TYR A 112 -5.40 6.38 -6.25
C TYR A 112 -5.13 7.84 -5.88
N GLN A 113 -6.13 8.72 -6.04
CA GLN A 113 -6.00 10.12 -5.65
C GLN A 113 -5.86 10.28 -4.13
N ILE A 114 -6.65 9.54 -3.34
CA ILE A 114 -6.52 9.51 -1.87
C ILE A 114 -5.12 9.08 -1.46
N TRP A 115 -4.59 8.04 -2.10
CA TRP A 115 -3.23 7.55 -1.83
C TRP A 115 -2.17 8.59 -2.21
N ALA A 116 -2.27 9.20 -3.39
CA ALA A 116 -1.36 10.23 -3.84
C ALA A 116 -1.36 11.44 -2.89
N ASP A 117 -2.55 11.89 -2.44
CA ASP A 117 -2.68 13.02 -1.54
C ASP A 117 -2.14 12.74 -0.13
N ALA A 118 -2.17 11.48 0.32
CA ALA A 118 -1.52 11.07 1.57
C ALA A 118 0.02 11.04 1.46
N LEU A 119 0.56 10.69 0.29
CA LEU A 119 2.01 10.64 0.06
C LEU A 119 2.63 12.03 -0.18
N LYS A 120 1.90 12.95 -0.84
CA LYS A 120 2.41 14.28 -1.22
C LYS A 120 3.04 15.06 -0.06
N PRO A 121 2.44 15.17 1.15
CA PRO A 121 3.07 15.86 2.27
C PRO A 121 4.40 15.23 2.68
N ILE A 122 4.48 13.90 2.72
CA ILE A 122 5.71 13.16 3.07
C ILE A 122 6.79 13.41 2.01
N PHE A 123 6.42 13.40 0.72
CA PHE A 123 7.37 13.73 -0.34
C PHE A 123 7.86 15.16 -0.24
N ARG A 124 6.98 16.12 0.05
CA ARG A 124 7.40 17.52 0.24
C ARG A 124 8.35 17.70 1.42
N GLU A 125 8.11 16.99 2.51
CA GLU A 125 8.99 16.98 3.68
C GLU A 125 10.38 16.41 3.34
N LEU A 126 10.43 15.29 2.62
CA LEU A 126 11.68 14.56 2.35
C LEU A 126 12.46 15.08 1.13
N LEU A 127 11.78 15.63 0.13
CA LEU A 127 12.35 16.00 -1.16
C LEU A 127 12.26 17.52 -1.45
N GLY A 128 11.51 18.27 -0.65
CA GLY A 128 11.18 19.66 -0.93
C GLY A 128 9.97 19.83 -1.87
N PRO A 129 9.62 21.07 -2.24
CA PRO A 129 8.52 21.33 -3.17
C PRO A 129 8.77 20.68 -4.53
N PRO A 130 7.71 20.35 -5.30
CA PRO A 130 7.87 19.91 -6.69
C PRO A 130 8.71 20.90 -7.50
N GLY A 131 9.56 20.38 -8.37
CA GLY A 131 10.30 21.21 -9.32
C GLY A 131 9.35 22.02 -10.21
N THR A 132 9.84 23.14 -10.74
CA THR A 132 9.08 23.98 -11.68
C THR A 132 8.87 23.32 -13.05
N ILE A 133 9.62 22.26 -13.33
CA ILE A 133 9.53 21.45 -14.55
C ILE A 133 9.15 20.03 -14.14
N ASP A 134 8.06 19.51 -14.71
CA ASP A 134 7.68 18.12 -14.57
C ASP A 134 8.43 17.29 -15.61
N LEU A 135 9.35 16.43 -15.14
CA LEU A 135 10.11 15.48 -15.95
C LEU A 135 9.54 14.07 -15.87
N ALA A 136 8.38 13.88 -15.22
CA ALA A 136 7.75 12.57 -15.17
C ALA A 136 7.40 12.10 -16.60
N PRO A 137 7.61 10.81 -16.92
CA PRO A 137 7.11 10.26 -18.17
C PRO A 137 5.58 10.39 -18.20
N PRO A 138 4.96 10.47 -19.38
CA PRO A 138 3.51 10.42 -19.48
C PRO A 138 2.97 9.15 -18.80
N PRO A 139 1.76 9.20 -18.21
CA PRO A 139 1.13 8.02 -17.62
C PRO A 139 1.16 6.85 -18.60
N THR A 140 1.55 5.66 -18.15
CA THR A 140 1.68 4.47 -19.01
C THR A 140 0.33 3.85 -19.43
N GLY A 141 -0.77 4.59 -19.26
CA GLY A 141 -2.14 4.18 -19.61
C GLY A 141 -2.91 3.52 -18.47
N ASP A 142 -4.20 3.28 -18.71
CA ASP A 142 -5.05 2.47 -17.83
C ASP A 142 -4.80 0.98 -18.12
N PRO A 143 -4.21 0.22 -17.19
CA PRO A 143 -3.92 -1.21 -17.39
C PRO A 143 -5.19 -2.06 -17.58
N SER A 144 -6.38 -1.52 -17.26
CA SER A 144 -7.67 -2.15 -17.52
C SER A 144 -8.26 -1.83 -18.91
N ALA A 145 -7.69 -0.87 -19.65
CA ALA A 145 -8.20 -0.41 -20.93
C ALA A 145 -7.90 -1.35 -22.12
N ALA A 146 -7.13 -2.43 -21.94
CA ALA A 146 -6.86 -3.40 -22.99
C ALA A 146 -7.69 -4.69 -22.84
N ARG A 147 -8.73 -4.85 -23.67
CA ARG A 147 -9.14 -6.18 -24.13
C ARG A 147 -8.04 -6.69 -25.06
N ARG A 148 -7.27 -7.70 -24.63
CA ARG A 148 -6.54 -8.52 -25.60
C ARG A 148 -7.57 -9.23 -26.49
N PRO A 149 -7.49 -9.16 -27.82
CA PRO A 149 -8.20 -10.10 -28.66
C PRO A 149 -7.77 -11.52 -28.24
N GLN A 150 -8.73 -12.41 -28.05
CA GLN A 150 -8.47 -13.85 -27.90
C GLN A 150 -7.94 -14.41 -29.22
#